data_AF-A0A0M9DTM9-F1
#
_entry.id   AF-A0A0M9DTM9-F1
#
_cell.length_a   1.000
_cell.length_b   1.000
_cell.length_c   1.000
_cell.angle_alpha   90.00
_cell.angle_beta   90.00
_cell.angle_gamma   90.00
#
_symmetry.space_group_name_H-M   'P 1'
#
loop_
_entity.id
_entity.type
_entity.pdbx_description
1 polymer ?
#
loop_
_entity_poly.entity_id
_entity_poly.type
_entity_poly.pdbx_seq_one_letter_code
_entity_poly.pdbx_strand_id
1 'polypeptide(L)'
;MWRSSDERIDEKIKIQLLFPIISKFSQIWRLIFYTTTMKHIFVLFSLLAFLQACQTPESTTKVNYYYDLEQKVNEQIKLLKSSPVMFQKATFAEGRTEMRDINDISWEKELAFFLHANINKSALRGLYKETQMTSGDTLFKTYEATNPNLKVEKLIIGVSKSTQEFWSVQAKISSDNYLYSTQKELKMYCSNNKLQSYYIKGRQKMIFSDPEYFEIKAKRK
;
A
#
# COMPACT_ATOMS: atom_id res chain seq x y z
N MET A 1 -44.57 53.34 -53.54
CA MET A 1 -43.14 52.95 -53.66
C MET A 1 -43.11 51.48 -54.05
N TRP A 2 -43.06 51.22 -55.35
CA TRP A 2 -43.10 49.90 -55.96
C TRP A 2 -41.70 49.28 -55.88
N ARG A 3 -41.55 48.10 -55.26
CA ARG A 3 -40.37 47.26 -55.40
C ARG A 3 -40.86 45.89 -55.85
N SER A 4 -40.59 45.59 -57.12
CA SER A 4 -41.14 44.48 -57.89
C SER A 4 -40.89 43.14 -57.19
N SER A 5 -41.93 42.30 -57.15
CA SER A 5 -41.85 40.93 -56.63
C SER A 5 -40.99 40.00 -57.51
N ASP A 6 -40.57 40.47 -58.68
CA ASP A 6 -39.85 39.70 -59.71
C ASP A 6 -38.38 39.46 -59.33
N GLU A 7 -37.68 40.46 -58.76
CA GLU A 7 -36.28 40.30 -58.32
C GLU A 7 -36.10 39.27 -57.21
N ARG A 8 -37.15 39.02 -56.41
CA ARG A 8 -37.09 38.09 -55.27
C ARG A 8 -37.20 36.61 -55.69
N ILE A 9 -37.72 36.33 -56.88
CA ILE A 9 -37.86 34.96 -57.40
C ILE A 9 -36.53 34.52 -58.04
N ASP A 10 -35.84 35.40 -58.75
CA ASP A 10 -34.56 35.12 -59.41
C ASP A 10 -33.41 34.86 -58.41
N GLU A 11 -33.40 35.57 -57.28
CA GLU A 11 -32.40 35.37 -56.23
C GLU A 11 -32.58 34.02 -55.50
N LYS A 12 -33.84 33.58 -55.31
CA LYS A 12 -34.14 32.27 -54.71
C LYS A 12 -33.74 31.11 -55.61
N ILE A 13 -33.89 31.25 -56.94
CA ILE A 13 -33.50 30.23 -57.92
C ILE A 13 -31.96 30.12 -58.00
N LYS A 14 -31.23 31.25 -57.93
CA LYS A 14 -29.75 31.24 -57.85
C LYS A 14 -29.22 30.55 -56.61
N ILE A 15 -29.87 30.71 -55.45
CA ILE A 15 -29.44 30.05 -54.21
C ILE A 15 -29.73 28.54 -54.26
N GLN A 16 -30.88 28.11 -54.81
CA GLN A 16 -31.23 26.69 -54.91
C GLN A 16 -30.30 25.88 -55.84
N LEU A 17 -29.76 26.49 -56.90
CA LEU A 17 -28.86 25.81 -57.85
C LEU A 17 -27.41 25.68 -57.34
N LEU A 18 -27.01 26.42 -56.30
CA LEU A 18 -25.65 26.37 -55.73
C LEU A 18 -25.50 25.34 -54.59
N PHE A 19 -26.60 24.91 -53.97
CA PHE A 19 -26.59 23.95 -52.85
C PHE A 19 -25.94 22.58 -53.15
N PRO A 20 -26.11 21.93 -54.33
CA PRO A 20 -25.50 20.63 -54.57
C PRO A 20 -23.99 20.68 -54.88
N ILE A 21 -23.44 21.86 -55.19
CA ILE A 21 -22.01 22.04 -55.50
C ILE A 21 -21.22 22.25 -54.20
N ILE A 22 -21.77 23.00 -53.24
CA ILE A 22 -21.15 23.29 -51.94
C ILE A 22 -21.11 22.04 -51.05
N SER A 23 -22.13 21.16 -51.14
CA SER A 23 -22.18 19.92 -50.34
C SER A 23 -21.19 18.85 -50.80
N LYS A 24 -20.91 18.75 -52.11
CA LYS A 24 -19.90 17.83 -52.66
C LYS A 24 -18.47 18.26 -52.31
N PHE A 25 -18.18 19.56 -52.27
CA PHE A 25 -16.87 20.08 -51.86
C PHE A 25 -16.54 19.78 -50.39
N SER A 26 -17.55 19.81 -49.50
CA SER A 26 -17.41 19.47 -48.08
C SER A 26 -17.03 18.00 -47.84
N GLN A 27 -17.59 17.07 -48.62
CA GLN A 27 -17.30 15.64 -48.46
C GLN A 27 -15.92 15.25 -48.98
N ILE A 28 -15.47 15.86 -50.08
CA ILE A 28 -14.15 15.58 -50.67
C ILE A 28 -13.03 16.12 -49.76
N TRP A 29 -13.21 17.31 -49.16
CA TRP A 29 -12.26 17.85 -48.18
C TRP A 29 -12.17 17.02 -46.89
N ARG A 30 -13.29 16.44 -46.43
CA ARG A 30 -13.30 15.53 -45.26
C ARG A 30 -12.50 14.25 -45.51
N LEU A 31 -12.55 13.67 -46.71
CA LEU A 31 -11.81 12.45 -47.04
C LEU A 31 -10.30 12.69 -47.24
N ILE A 32 -9.92 13.84 -47.80
CA ILE A 32 -8.51 14.21 -48.03
C ILE A 32 -7.82 14.62 -46.71
N PHE A 33 -8.52 15.32 -45.79
CA PHE A 33 -7.97 15.62 -44.47
C PHE A 33 -7.87 14.41 -43.54
N TYR A 34 -8.80 13.45 -43.64
CA TYR A 34 -8.82 12.26 -42.75
C TYR A 34 -7.71 11.26 -43.07
N THR A 35 -7.34 11.12 -44.34
CA THR A 35 -6.27 10.20 -44.76
C THR A 35 -4.86 10.70 -44.44
N THR A 36 -4.65 12.02 -44.44
CA THR A 36 -3.33 12.62 -44.18
C THR A 36 -3.03 12.72 -42.68
N THR A 37 -4.04 13.03 -41.86
CA THR A 37 -3.91 13.16 -40.40
C THR A 37 -3.74 11.81 -39.69
N MET A 38 -4.43 10.77 -40.15
CA MET A 38 -4.29 9.40 -39.60
C MET A 38 -2.90 8.79 -39.81
N LYS A 39 -2.24 9.10 -40.94
CA LYS A 39 -0.88 8.59 -41.23
C LYS A 39 0.18 9.24 -40.33
N HIS A 40 0.05 10.52 -40.02
CA HIS A 40 0.98 11.23 -39.14
C HIS A 40 0.77 10.88 -37.66
N ILE A 41 -0.47 10.63 -37.23
CA ILE A 41 -0.76 10.11 -35.89
C ILE A 41 -0.17 8.70 -35.71
N PHE A 42 -0.28 7.82 -36.71
CA PHE A 42 0.27 6.47 -36.63
C PHE A 42 1.81 6.46 -36.59
N VAL A 43 2.47 7.35 -37.33
CA VAL A 43 3.93 7.52 -37.30
C VAL A 43 4.39 8.13 -35.98
N LEU A 44 3.66 9.10 -35.42
CA LEU A 44 3.98 9.69 -34.11
C LEU A 44 3.79 8.68 -32.96
N PHE A 45 2.75 7.84 -33.03
CA PHE A 45 2.50 6.78 -32.05
C PHE A 45 3.55 5.65 -32.16
N SER A 46 3.97 5.31 -33.38
CA SER A 46 5.07 4.36 -33.61
C SER A 46 6.43 4.90 -33.13
N LEU A 47 6.67 6.21 -33.20
CA LEU A 47 7.92 6.83 -32.74
C LEU A 47 7.99 6.90 -31.19
N LEU A 48 6.85 7.10 -30.51
CA LEU A 48 6.77 7.07 -29.05
C LEU A 48 6.94 5.66 -28.45
N ALA A 49 6.60 4.62 -29.21
CA ALA A 49 6.71 3.23 -28.74
C ALA A 49 8.17 2.74 -28.59
N PHE A 50 9.14 3.39 -29.24
CA PHE A 50 10.56 3.02 -29.16
C PHE A 50 11.30 3.60 -27.94
N LEU A 51 10.67 4.48 -27.15
CA LEU A 51 11.28 5.05 -25.93
C LEU A 51 11.07 4.21 -24.66
N GLN A 52 10.38 3.06 -24.75
CA GLN A 52 10.15 2.17 -23.59
C GLN A 52 11.19 1.03 -23.47
N ALA A 53 12.18 0.97 -24.35
CA ALA A 53 13.16 -0.12 -24.41
C ALA A 53 14.46 0.17 -23.65
N CYS A 54 14.38 0.68 -22.41
CA CYS A 54 15.45 0.50 -21.43
C CYS A 54 14.95 0.86 -20.03
N GLN A 55 14.25 -0.06 -19.37
CA GLN A 55 14.22 -0.08 -17.92
C GLN A 55 15.08 -1.26 -17.48
N THR A 56 16.36 -1.00 -17.24
CA THR A 56 17.15 -1.89 -16.40
C THR A 56 16.46 -1.94 -15.05
N PRO A 57 16.01 -3.10 -14.55
CA PRO A 57 15.56 -3.20 -13.17
C PRO A 57 16.78 -2.88 -12.32
N GLU A 58 16.81 -1.66 -11.78
CA GLU A 58 17.80 -1.26 -10.79
C GLU A 58 17.58 -2.22 -9.61
N SER A 59 18.43 -3.24 -9.49
CA SER A 59 18.43 -4.07 -8.30
C SER A 59 18.96 -3.20 -7.19
N THR A 60 18.07 -2.42 -6.58
CA THR A 60 18.35 -1.75 -5.31
C THR A 60 18.64 -2.87 -4.32
N THR A 61 19.91 -3.22 -4.14
CA THR A 61 20.33 -4.16 -3.12
C THR A 61 19.84 -3.59 -1.81
N LYS A 62 18.77 -4.17 -1.24
CA LYS A 62 18.17 -3.72 0.01
C LYS A 62 19.22 -3.89 1.11
N VAL A 63 19.90 -2.80 1.47
CA VAL A 63 20.87 -2.81 2.55
C VAL A 63 20.09 -2.82 3.86
N ASN A 64 20.15 -3.95 4.56
CA ASN A 64 19.50 -4.12 5.85
C ASN A 64 20.45 -3.68 6.98
N TYR A 65 20.10 -2.61 7.69
CA TYR A 65 20.85 -2.09 8.84
C TYR A 65 20.44 -2.78 10.15
N TYR A 66 19.20 -3.25 10.20
CA TYR A 66 18.61 -3.98 11.32
C TYR A 66 17.92 -5.25 10.80
N TYR A 67 17.40 -6.08 11.71
CA TYR A 67 16.66 -7.28 11.31
C TYR A 67 15.50 -6.94 10.36
N ASP A 68 15.37 -7.71 9.27
CA ASP A 68 14.33 -7.49 8.25
C ASP A 68 12.98 -8.05 8.70
N LEU A 69 12.37 -7.38 9.68
CA LEU A 69 11.06 -7.73 10.21
C LEU A 69 9.99 -7.67 9.11
N GLU A 70 10.07 -6.69 8.21
CA GLU A 70 9.14 -6.54 7.11
C GLU A 70 9.12 -7.77 6.20
N GLN A 71 10.30 -8.26 5.79
CA GLN A 71 10.40 -9.49 5.01
C GLN A 71 9.71 -10.65 5.76
N LYS A 72 9.99 -10.82 7.05
CA LYS A 72 9.42 -11.93 7.84
C LYS A 72 7.91 -11.85 8.00
N VAL A 73 7.36 -10.66 8.22
CA VAL A 73 5.91 -10.45 8.28
C VAL A 73 5.26 -10.75 6.92
N ASN A 74 5.86 -10.29 5.81
CA ASN A 74 5.36 -10.55 4.47
C ASN A 74 5.41 -12.04 4.10
N GLU A 75 6.44 -12.77 4.53
CA GLU A 75 6.51 -14.22 4.41
C GLU A 75 5.32 -14.91 5.12
N GLN A 76 4.95 -14.45 6.33
CA GLN A 76 3.77 -14.98 7.03
C GLN A 76 2.47 -14.68 6.30
N ILE A 77 2.29 -13.45 5.80
CA ILE A 77 1.11 -13.08 5.00
C ILE A 77 0.98 -13.99 3.78
N LYS A 78 2.09 -14.23 3.06
CA LYS A 78 2.11 -15.12 1.90
C LYS A 78 1.75 -16.56 2.26
N LEU A 79 2.33 -17.10 3.35
CA LEU A 79 2.05 -18.45 3.83
C LEU A 79 0.58 -18.64 4.21
N LEU A 80 -0.01 -17.68 4.92
CA LEU A 80 -1.41 -17.73 5.35
C LEU A 80 -2.38 -17.63 4.18
N LYS A 81 -2.02 -16.91 3.12
CA LYS A 81 -2.77 -16.89 1.86
C LYS A 81 -2.69 -18.20 1.08
N SER A 82 -1.50 -18.78 0.97
CA SER A 82 -1.31 -20.02 0.20
C SER A 82 -1.79 -21.27 0.94
N SER A 83 -1.90 -21.19 2.27
CA SER A 83 -2.30 -22.29 3.12
C SER A 83 -3.15 -21.75 4.28
N PRO A 84 -4.45 -21.52 4.06
CA PRO A 84 -5.35 -21.04 5.08
C PRO A 84 -5.36 -21.94 6.32
N VAL A 85 -5.32 -21.33 7.50
CA VAL A 85 -5.37 -22.02 8.79
C VAL A 85 -6.41 -21.33 9.67
N MET A 86 -7.11 -22.10 10.49
CA MET A 86 -8.05 -21.58 11.48
C MET A 86 -7.31 -20.92 12.65
N PHE A 87 -7.74 -19.72 13.02
CA PHE A 87 -7.37 -19.07 14.28
C PHE A 87 -8.62 -18.74 15.07
N GLN A 88 -8.54 -18.83 16.40
CA GLN A 88 -9.50 -18.21 17.30
C GLN A 88 -9.04 -16.78 17.56
N LYS A 89 -9.82 -15.79 17.13
CA LYS A 89 -9.57 -14.36 17.35
C LYS A 89 -10.47 -13.84 18.48
N ALA A 90 -9.90 -13.10 19.41
CA ALA A 90 -10.61 -12.33 20.42
C ALA A 90 -10.23 -10.84 20.27
N THR A 91 -11.24 -9.98 20.23
CA THR A 91 -11.08 -8.52 20.17
C THR A 91 -11.79 -7.90 21.36
N PHE A 92 -11.08 -7.09 22.12
CA PHE A 92 -11.63 -6.29 23.21
C PHE A 92 -11.54 -4.82 22.83
N ALA A 93 -12.67 -4.12 22.86
CA ALA A 93 -12.78 -2.68 22.68
C ALA A 93 -14.04 -2.19 23.39
N GLU A 94 -14.00 -0.97 23.95
CA GLU A 94 -15.18 -0.33 24.58
C GLU A 94 -15.88 -1.21 25.64
N GLY A 95 -15.10 -1.99 26.40
CA GLY A 95 -15.63 -2.89 27.44
C GLY A 95 -16.29 -4.17 26.92
N ARG A 96 -16.30 -4.40 25.61
CA ARG A 96 -16.89 -5.59 24.98
C ARG A 96 -15.81 -6.52 24.46
N THR A 97 -16.04 -7.83 24.57
CA THR A 97 -15.18 -8.86 23.98
C THR A 97 -15.95 -9.59 22.89
N GLU A 98 -15.39 -9.61 21.68
CA GLU A 98 -15.89 -10.41 20.57
C GLU A 98 -14.91 -11.55 20.30
N MET A 99 -15.42 -12.78 20.23
CA MET A 99 -14.64 -13.95 19.85
C MET A 99 -15.21 -14.57 18.58
N ARG A 100 -14.33 -14.90 17.64
CA ARG A 100 -14.72 -15.57 16.39
C ARG A 100 -13.58 -16.41 15.86
N ASP A 101 -13.95 -17.46 15.15
CA ASP A 101 -13.01 -18.19 14.32
C ASP A 101 -12.78 -17.45 13.00
N ILE A 102 -11.53 -17.40 12.56
CA ILE A 102 -11.10 -16.76 11.32
C ILE A 102 -10.21 -17.73 10.54
N ASN A 103 -10.40 -17.76 9.23
CA ASN A 103 -9.57 -18.53 8.29
C ASN A 103 -9.41 -17.82 6.94
N ASP A 104 -10.39 -17.00 6.58
CA ASP A 104 -10.37 -16.14 5.41
C ASP A 104 -10.60 -14.68 5.83
N ILE A 105 -9.50 -14.01 6.17
CA ILE A 105 -9.47 -12.58 6.45
C ILE A 105 -8.29 -11.95 5.71
N SER A 106 -8.29 -10.62 5.57
CA SER A 106 -7.13 -9.92 5.03
C SER A 106 -5.99 -9.93 6.05
N TRP A 107 -5.11 -10.92 5.91
CA TRP A 107 -3.89 -11.05 6.71
C TRP A 107 -2.96 -9.85 6.56
N GLU A 108 -3.03 -9.11 5.44
CA GLU A 108 -2.36 -7.83 5.26
C GLU A 108 -2.79 -6.84 6.33
N LYS A 109 -4.10 -6.65 6.50
CA LYS A 109 -4.65 -5.67 7.44
C LYS A 109 -4.34 -6.08 8.88
N GLU A 110 -4.45 -7.37 9.18
CA GLU A 110 -4.15 -7.86 10.53
C GLU A 110 -2.67 -7.74 10.89
N LEU A 111 -1.76 -8.12 9.99
CA LEU A 111 -0.34 -8.13 10.28
C LEU A 111 0.35 -6.79 9.99
N ALA A 112 -0.35 -5.81 9.38
CA ALA A 112 0.16 -4.46 9.14
C ALA A 112 0.63 -3.76 10.42
N PHE A 113 0.04 -4.04 11.58
CA PHE A 113 0.50 -3.49 12.85
C PHE A 113 1.98 -3.79 13.12
N PHE A 114 2.46 -4.98 12.74
CA PHE A 114 3.86 -5.37 12.91
C PHE A 114 4.80 -4.66 11.93
N LEU A 115 4.30 -4.25 10.77
CA LEU A 115 5.08 -3.43 9.83
C LEU A 115 5.36 -2.02 10.38
N HIS A 116 4.53 -1.52 11.30
CA HIS A 116 4.82 -0.27 12.02
C HIS A 116 6.03 -0.38 12.95
N ALA A 117 6.41 -1.60 13.36
CA ALA A 117 7.62 -1.85 14.13
C ALA A 117 8.88 -2.00 13.26
N ASN A 118 8.78 -1.85 11.93
CA ASN A 118 9.94 -1.94 11.04
C ASN A 118 10.87 -0.73 11.22
N ILE A 119 11.97 -0.96 11.93
CA ILE A 119 13.06 0.02 12.12
C ILE A 119 14.13 -0.04 11.03
N ASN A 120 14.07 -1.03 10.13
CA ASN A 120 15.07 -1.23 9.09
C ASN A 120 14.86 -0.24 7.92
N LYS A 121 15.10 1.05 8.22
CA LYS A 121 14.96 2.18 7.30
C LYS A 121 16.25 3.00 7.30
N SER A 122 16.65 3.54 6.15
CA SER A 122 17.86 4.35 6.01
C SER A 122 17.89 5.54 6.98
N ALA A 123 16.76 6.23 7.15
CA ALA A 123 16.61 7.36 8.09
C ALA A 123 16.74 6.98 9.58
N LEU A 124 16.67 5.70 9.91
CA LEU A 124 16.77 5.18 11.29
C LEU A 124 18.14 4.56 11.58
N ARG A 125 19.06 4.57 10.60
CA ARG A 125 20.40 3.99 10.75
C ARG A 125 21.14 4.65 11.91
N GLY A 126 21.64 3.83 12.83
CA GLY A 126 22.40 4.28 14.00
C GLY A 126 21.54 4.86 15.12
N LEU A 127 20.22 4.91 14.96
CA LEU A 127 19.30 5.47 15.97
C LEU A 127 18.80 4.44 16.99
N TYR A 128 19.25 3.19 16.85
CA TYR A 128 18.93 2.09 17.76
C TYR A 128 20.19 1.42 18.29
N LYS A 129 20.23 1.19 19.60
CA LYS A 129 21.23 0.37 20.27
C LYS A 129 20.81 -1.09 20.17
N GLU A 130 21.66 -1.92 19.57
CA GLU A 130 21.46 -3.37 19.53
C GLU A 130 22.11 -4.03 20.74
N THR A 131 21.39 -4.94 21.39
CA THR A 131 21.91 -5.87 22.39
C THR A 131 21.42 -7.28 22.09
N GLN A 132 22.17 -8.29 22.54
CA GLN A 132 21.84 -9.68 22.28
C GLN A 132 21.84 -10.47 23.58
N MET A 133 20.84 -11.34 23.73
CA MET A 133 20.71 -12.25 24.86
C MET A 133 20.35 -13.64 24.33
N THR A 134 20.93 -14.69 24.91
CA THR A 134 20.57 -16.06 24.59
C THR A 134 19.79 -16.68 25.74
N SER A 135 18.74 -17.44 25.42
CA SER A 135 18.06 -18.32 26.37
C SER A 135 17.70 -19.62 25.66
N GLY A 136 18.27 -20.74 26.11
CA GLY A 136 18.17 -22.03 25.41
C GLY A 136 18.68 -21.95 23.97
N ASP A 137 17.90 -22.47 23.01
CA ASP A 137 18.17 -22.36 21.57
C ASP A 137 17.69 -21.03 20.95
N THR A 138 17.28 -20.05 21.75
CA THR A 138 16.78 -18.77 21.22
C THR A 138 17.80 -17.64 21.42
N LEU A 139 18.13 -16.94 20.34
CA LEU A 139 18.83 -15.66 20.34
C LEU A 139 17.82 -14.51 20.25
N PHE A 140 17.83 -13.65 21.25
CA PHE A 140 17.05 -12.42 21.29
C PHE A 140 17.93 -11.24 20.87
N LYS A 141 17.58 -10.58 19.77
CA LYS A 141 18.15 -9.29 19.35
C LYS A 141 17.20 -8.19 19.81
N THR A 142 17.67 -7.34 20.72
CA THR A 142 16.91 -6.19 21.23
C THR A 142 17.46 -4.91 20.63
N TYR A 143 16.58 -4.14 20.01
CA TYR A 143 16.84 -2.81 19.48
C TYR A 143 16.10 -1.80 20.35
N GLU A 144 16.85 -0.90 20.98
CA GLU A 144 16.30 0.13 21.85
C GLU A 144 16.58 1.51 21.28
N ALA A 145 15.56 2.35 21.23
CA ALA A 145 15.65 3.70 20.71
C ALA A 145 16.68 4.52 21.49
N THR A 146 17.56 5.21 20.76
CA THR A 146 18.56 6.13 21.38
C THR A 146 18.00 7.51 21.67
N ASN A 147 16.82 7.83 21.14
CA ASN A 147 16.14 9.11 21.29
C ASN A 147 14.64 8.89 21.58
N PRO A 148 14.04 9.60 22.56
CA PRO A 148 12.62 9.47 22.90
C PRO A 148 11.64 9.85 21.78
N ASN A 149 12.07 10.61 20.76
CA ASN A 149 11.21 11.02 19.63
C ASN A 149 11.00 9.91 18.60
N LEU A 150 11.68 8.76 18.73
CA LEU A 150 11.54 7.65 17.80
C LEU A 150 10.28 6.86 18.11
N LYS A 151 9.46 6.63 17.09
CA LYS A 151 8.15 5.97 17.24
C LYS A 151 8.25 4.55 17.80
N VAL A 152 9.23 3.78 17.36
CA VAL A 152 9.48 2.44 17.92
C VAL A 152 10.45 2.62 19.07
N GLU A 153 9.97 2.46 20.30
CA GLU A 153 10.79 2.59 21.52
C GLU A 153 11.68 1.37 21.71
N LYS A 154 11.10 0.19 21.47
CA LYS A 154 11.78 -1.09 21.67
C LYS A 154 11.27 -2.12 20.66
N LEU A 155 12.20 -2.86 20.07
CA LEU A 155 11.93 -4.01 19.22
C LEU A 155 12.78 -5.19 19.70
N ILE A 156 12.16 -6.34 19.95
CA ILE A 156 12.84 -7.58 20.32
C ILE A 156 12.50 -8.62 19.27
N ILE A 157 13.53 -9.19 18.65
CA ILE A 157 13.41 -10.27 17.68
C ILE A 157 14.01 -11.53 18.29
N GLY A 158 13.23 -12.60 18.32
CA GLY A 158 13.69 -13.93 18.70
C GLY A 158 13.92 -14.79 17.46
N VAL A 159 15.11 -15.36 17.35
CA VAL A 159 15.47 -16.34 16.31
C VAL A 159 16.04 -17.61 16.94
N SER A 160 15.81 -18.77 16.35
CA SER A 160 16.51 -19.99 16.75
C SER A 160 18.00 -19.87 16.41
N LYS A 161 18.87 -20.32 17.32
CA LYS A 161 20.32 -20.37 17.08
C LYS A 161 20.67 -21.48 16.12
N SER A 162 20.08 -22.66 16.30
CA SER A 162 20.36 -23.85 15.50
C SER A 162 19.89 -23.70 14.06
N THR A 163 18.68 -23.20 13.84
CA THR A 163 18.06 -23.16 12.51
C THR A 163 18.00 -21.77 11.88
N GLN A 164 18.32 -20.71 12.64
CA GLN A 164 18.14 -19.30 12.25
C GLN A 164 16.69 -18.93 11.91
N GLU A 165 15.73 -19.76 12.31
CA GLU A 165 14.32 -19.54 12.06
C GLU A 165 13.75 -18.39 12.91
N PHE A 166 12.79 -17.67 12.35
CA PHE A 166 12.09 -16.61 13.05
C PHE A 166 11.11 -17.21 14.05
N TRP A 167 11.26 -16.85 15.32
CA TRP A 167 10.48 -17.41 16.42
C TRP A 167 9.55 -16.39 17.05
N SER A 168 9.99 -15.14 17.25
CA SER A 168 9.11 -14.12 17.81
C SER A 168 9.49 -12.69 17.45
N VAL A 169 8.50 -11.80 17.52
CA VAL A 169 8.70 -10.35 17.60
C VAL A 169 7.90 -9.79 18.76
N GLN A 170 8.51 -8.86 19.50
CA GLN A 170 7.84 -8.01 20.46
C GLN A 170 8.21 -6.56 20.19
N ALA A 171 7.25 -5.65 20.17
CA ALA A 171 7.51 -4.24 19.91
C ALA A 171 6.69 -3.34 20.84
N LYS A 172 7.30 -2.24 21.27
CA LYS A 172 6.63 -1.12 21.93
C LYS A 172 6.74 0.10 21.02
N ILE A 173 5.59 0.63 20.62
CA ILE A 173 5.48 1.76 19.71
C ILE A 173 4.69 2.86 20.40
N SER A 174 5.17 4.08 20.35
CA SER A 174 4.42 5.26 20.77
C SER A 174 4.48 6.35 19.72
N SER A 175 3.47 7.22 19.73
CA SER A 175 3.48 8.45 18.95
C SER A 175 2.61 9.44 19.69
N ASP A 176 3.15 10.63 19.92
CA ASP A 176 2.50 11.69 20.65
C ASP A 176 2.71 13.01 19.91
N ASN A 177 1.65 13.82 19.84
CA ASN A 177 1.71 15.23 19.49
C ASN A 177 0.52 15.96 20.14
N TYR A 178 0.41 17.26 19.87
CA TYR A 178 -0.64 18.10 20.47
C TYR A 178 -2.08 17.57 20.28
N LEU A 179 -2.36 16.88 19.17
CA LEU A 179 -3.70 16.43 18.81
C LEU A 179 -4.01 15.00 19.28
N TYR A 180 -2.98 14.17 19.47
CA TYR A 180 -3.17 12.76 19.81
C TYR A 180 -1.99 12.14 20.55
N SER A 181 -2.29 11.08 21.30
CA SER A 181 -1.32 10.20 21.94
C SER A 181 -1.67 8.75 21.68
N THR A 182 -0.71 7.94 21.25
CA THR A 182 -0.89 6.51 20.99
C THR A 182 0.23 5.69 21.61
N GLN A 183 -0.13 4.51 22.12
CA GLN A 183 0.80 3.49 22.59
C GLN A 183 0.32 2.14 22.09
N LYS A 184 1.24 1.31 21.59
CA LYS A 184 0.96 -0.06 21.15
C LYS A 184 2.03 -1.01 21.65
N GLU A 185 1.59 -2.15 22.17
CA GLU A 185 2.42 -3.30 22.46
C GLU A 185 2.02 -4.43 21.51
N LEU A 186 2.99 -4.92 20.74
CA LEU A 186 2.81 -5.97 19.75
C LEU A 186 3.59 -7.20 20.17
N LYS A 187 3.01 -8.39 20.04
CA LYS A 187 3.72 -9.66 20.18
C LYS A 187 3.25 -10.63 19.11
N MET A 188 4.17 -11.35 18.49
CA MET A 188 3.86 -12.42 17.55
C MET A 188 4.82 -13.57 17.80
N TYR A 189 4.28 -14.78 17.73
CA TYR A 189 5.03 -16.02 17.92
C TYR A 189 4.85 -16.92 16.70
N CYS A 190 5.96 -17.50 16.26
CA CYS A 190 6.04 -18.46 15.19
C CYS A 190 6.67 -19.76 15.70
N SER A 191 6.28 -20.87 15.08
CA SER A 191 6.91 -22.18 15.28
C SER A 191 7.08 -22.79 13.89
N ASN A 192 8.26 -23.32 13.61
CA ASN A 192 8.65 -23.81 12.28
C ASN A 192 8.36 -22.78 11.18
N ASN A 193 8.75 -21.51 11.42
CA ASN A 193 8.46 -20.34 10.57
C ASN A 193 6.97 -20.10 10.24
N LYS A 194 6.04 -20.64 11.02
CA LYS A 194 4.59 -20.44 10.79
C LYS A 194 3.97 -19.72 11.99
N LEU A 195 3.19 -18.67 11.71
CA LEU A 195 2.45 -17.87 12.70
C LEU A 195 1.57 -18.73 13.61
N GLN A 196 1.88 -18.81 14.91
CA GLN A 196 1.09 -19.54 15.89
C GLN A 196 0.12 -18.63 16.65
N SER A 197 0.56 -17.43 16.99
CA SER A 197 -0.28 -16.47 17.69
C SER A 197 0.22 -15.04 17.51
N TYR A 198 -0.69 -14.10 17.69
CA TYR A 198 -0.34 -12.69 17.81
C TYR A 198 -1.21 -11.99 18.85
N TYR A 199 -0.67 -10.89 19.34
CA TYR A 199 -1.20 -10.07 20.40
C TYR A 199 -0.92 -8.60 20.07
N ILE A 200 -1.95 -7.78 20.17
CA ILE A 200 -1.87 -6.33 19.95
C ILE A 200 -2.63 -5.70 21.09
N LYS A 201 -1.97 -4.88 21.90
CA LYS A 201 -2.62 -4.02 22.89
C LYS A 201 -2.37 -2.58 22.50
N GLY A 202 -3.42 -1.79 22.50
CA GLY A 202 -3.35 -0.39 22.12
C GLY A 202 -4.04 0.52 23.12
N ARG A 203 -3.51 1.74 23.21
CA ARG A 203 -4.14 2.89 23.83
C ARG A 203 -4.10 4.05 22.85
N GLN A 204 -5.20 4.76 22.69
CA GLN A 204 -5.31 5.97 21.88
C GLN A 204 -6.03 7.06 22.66
N LYS A 205 -5.53 8.29 22.61
CA LYS A 205 -6.19 9.46 23.19
C LYS A 205 -6.16 10.58 22.16
N MET A 206 -7.32 11.10 21.80
CA MET A 206 -7.44 12.34 21.02
C MET A 206 -7.59 13.53 21.96
N ILE A 207 -7.28 14.72 21.46
CA ILE A 207 -7.64 15.96 22.16
C ILE A 207 -9.16 15.98 22.41
N PHE A 208 -9.57 16.41 23.61
CA PHE A 208 -10.98 16.45 24.06
C PHE A 208 -11.72 15.10 24.15
N SER A 209 -11.03 13.97 24.06
CA SER A 209 -11.63 12.63 24.23
C SER A 209 -11.00 11.86 25.38
N ASP A 210 -11.75 10.95 25.96
CA ASP A 210 -11.23 9.97 26.90
C ASP A 210 -10.30 8.97 26.18
N PRO A 211 -9.31 8.38 26.88
CA PRO A 211 -8.46 7.37 26.28
C PRO A 211 -9.24 6.09 25.98
N GLU A 212 -9.12 5.62 24.75
CA GLU A 212 -9.64 4.33 24.30
C GLU A 212 -8.56 3.26 24.41
N TYR A 213 -8.98 2.06 24.82
CA TYR A 213 -8.13 0.89 24.94
C TYR A 213 -8.70 -0.23 24.07
N PHE A 214 -7.81 -0.95 23.41
CA PHE A 214 -8.18 -2.15 22.68
C PHE A 214 -7.14 -3.25 22.85
N GLU A 215 -7.59 -4.48 22.69
CA GLU A 215 -6.74 -5.66 22.70
C GLU A 215 -7.21 -6.62 21.61
N ILE A 216 -6.28 -7.14 20.81
CA ILE A 216 -6.54 -8.15 19.79
C ILE A 216 -5.62 -9.32 20.08
N LYS A 217 -6.20 -10.51 20.17
CA LYS A 217 -5.50 -11.78 20.35
C LYS A 217 -5.94 -12.72 19.25
N ALA A 218 -5.01 -13.43 18.64
CA ALA A 218 -5.37 -14.61 17.86
C ALA A 218 -4.41 -15.75 18.16
N LYS A 219 -4.96 -16.97 18.22
CA LYS A 219 -4.20 -18.20 18.39
C LYS A 219 -4.65 -19.22 17.36
N ARG A 220 -3.67 -19.83 16.68
CA ARG A 220 -3.89 -20.93 15.74
C ARG A 220 -4.56 -22.10 16.46
N LYS A 221 -5.56 -22.71 15.81
CA LYS A 221 -6.21 -23.94 16.28
C LYS A 221 -5.43 -25.18 15.87
#